data_AF-W0RJB7-F1
#
_entry.id   AF-W0RJB7-F1
#
_cell.length_a   1.000
_cell.length_b   1.000
_cell.length_c   1.000
_cell.angle_alpha   90.00
_cell.angle_beta   90.00
_cell.angle_gamma   90.00
#
_symmetry.space_group_name_H-M   'P 1'
#
loop_
_entity.id
_entity.type
_entity.pdbx_description
1 polymer ?
#
loop_
_entity_poly.entity_id
_entity_poly.type
_entity_poly.pdbx_seq_one_letter_code
_entity_poly.pdbx_strand_id
1 'polypeptide(L)'
;MMRDARRLVRRIALAAAVVATAASANAQPPRAPGRAPAGAGPRPAMEQLARVVQRRLGLTSDQATRLRETTGRFAAQRQQLMARERETRRALRQATAAGDSADQRLIAQHLDTLLRLQQQRIQLLSDEQRDLAAFLTPYQRAQFLAMQERAFRAAQQLRQQRAAQRDRPLP
;
A
#
# COMPACT_ATOMS: atom_id res chain seq x y z
N MET A 1 -10.65 -51.36 -9.37
CA MET A 1 -9.24 -51.71 -9.06
C MET A 1 -8.50 -50.40 -8.84
N MET A 2 -8.23 -50.01 -7.59
CA MET A 2 -6.99 -50.34 -6.85
C MET A 2 -5.77 -49.86 -7.64
N ARG A 3 -5.23 -48.68 -7.29
CA ARG A 3 -4.04 -48.50 -6.42
C ARG A 3 -2.78 -49.00 -7.13
N ASP A 4 -1.83 -48.09 -7.36
CA ASP A 4 -0.44 -48.24 -6.91
C ASP A 4 0.32 -46.93 -7.21
N ALA A 5 0.70 -46.16 -6.18
CA ALA A 5 1.87 -46.38 -5.32
C ALA A 5 3.15 -45.89 -6.02
N ARG A 6 3.59 -44.68 -5.65
CA ARG A 6 4.72 -44.48 -4.72
C ARG A 6 6.10 -44.71 -5.37
N ARG A 7 6.80 -43.57 -5.53
CA ARG A 7 8.25 -43.35 -5.30
C ARG A 7 9.23 -43.78 -6.39
N LEU A 8 10.05 -42.80 -6.81
CA LEU A 8 11.49 -42.90 -7.15
C LEU A 8 11.94 -41.50 -7.61
N VAL A 9 12.19 -40.49 -6.77
CA VAL A 9 13.40 -40.23 -5.95
C VAL A 9 14.72 -40.80 -6.51
N ARG A 10 15.70 -39.88 -6.70
CA ARG A 10 17.18 -40.02 -6.92
C ARG A 10 17.64 -39.89 -8.39
N ARG A 11 18.72 -39.18 -8.79
CA ARG A 11 19.94 -38.63 -8.13
C ARG A 11 20.70 -37.69 -9.13
N ILE A 12 21.25 -36.54 -8.66
CA ILE A 12 22.69 -36.16 -8.54
C ILE A 12 23.49 -35.91 -9.84
N ALA A 13 24.05 -34.70 -9.99
CA ALA A 13 25.50 -34.36 -10.01
C ALA A 13 25.69 -32.89 -10.44
N LEU A 14 26.21 -32.00 -9.60
CA LEU A 14 27.62 -31.71 -9.27
C LEU A 14 28.36 -30.90 -10.35
N ALA A 15 28.73 -29.66 -10.03
CA ALA A 15 29.92 -29.00 -10.54
C ALA A 15 30.41 -27.98 -9.50
N ALA A 16 31.50 -28.34 -8.84
CA ALA A 16 32.25 -27.48 -7.94
C ALA A 16 33.22 -26.62 -8.74
N ALA A 17 33.45 -25.38 -8.30
CA ALA A 17 34.66 -24.64 -8.60
C ALA A 17 35.12 -23.94 -7.32
N VAL A 18 36.26 -24.41 -6.82
CA VAL A 18 37.00 -23.90 -5.68
C VAL A 18 37.71 -22.63 -6.08
N VAL A 19 37.60 -21.56 -5.28
CA VAL A 19 38.67 -20.57 -5.13
C VAL A 19 38.88 -20.37 -3.64
N ALA A 20 40.01 -20.87 -3.16
CA ALA A 20 40.54 -20.58 -1.84
C ALA A 20 41.39 -19.29 -1.94
N THR A 21 41.04 -18.29 -1.14
CA THR A 21 41.96 -17.22 -0.74
C THR A 21 41.89 -17.08 0.77
N ALA A 22 43.00 -17.43 1.42
CA ALA A 22 43.26 -17.12 2.81
C ALA A 22 43.53 -15.62 2.94
N ALA A 23 42.84 -14.95 3.86
CA ALA A 23 43.24 -13.63 4.36
C ALA A 23 42.69 -13.40 5.78
N SER A 24 43.62 -13.44 6.72
CA SER A 24 43.66 -12.71 8.00
C SER A 24 42.43 -12.77 8.93
N ALA A 25 42.60 -13.56 9.99
CA ALA A 25 41.88 -13.40 11.24
C ALA A 25 42.24 -12.06 11.90
N ASN A 26 41.45 -11.02 11.61
CA ASN A 26 41.33 -9.87 12.51
C ASN A 26 40.14 -10.13 13.43
N ALA A 27 40.44 -10.46 14.68
CA ALA A 27 39.49 -10.50 15.77
C ALA A 27 38.95 -9.08 16.01
N GLN A 28 37.84 -8.75 15.35
CA GLN A 28 37.07 -7.55 15.65
C GLN A 28 36.29 -7.80 16.95
N PRO A 29 36.43 -6.98 18.01
CA PRO A 29 35.57 -7.10 19.18
C PRO A 29 34.10 -6.93 18.76
N PRO A 30 33.15 -7.62 19.42
CA PRO A 30 31.74 -7.57 19.05
C PRO A 30 31.27 -6.11 19.17
N ARG A 31 31.11 -5.45 18.02
CA ARG A 31 30.38 -4.19 17.93
C ARG A 31 28.98 -4.48 18.45
N ALA A 32 28.67 -3.95 19.63
CA ALA A 32 27.31 -3.82 20.11
C ALA A 32 26.44 -3.32 18.94
N PRO A 33 25.23 -3.86 18.72
CA PRO A 33 24.33 -3.34 17.70
C PRO A 33 24.00 -1.89 18.08
N GLY A 34 24.79 -0.97 17.53
CA GLY A 34 24.52 0.45 17.54
C GLY A 34 23.14 0.62 16.93
N ARG A 35 22.18 0.92 17.79
CA ARG A 35 20.81 1.21 17.44
C ARG A 35 20.83 2.27 16.36
N ALA A 36 20.62 1.85 15.10
CA ALA A 36 20.41 2.79 14.02
C ALA A 36 19.32 3.76 14.47
N PRO A 37 19.50 5.08 14.32
CA PRO A 37 18.47 6.03 14.72
C PRO A 37 17.18 5.67 13.99
N ALA A 38 16.17 5.28 14.77
CA ALA A 38 14.81 5.06 14.31
C ALA A 38 14.24 6.41 13.86
N GLY A 39 14.57 6.83 12.64
CA GLY A 39 14.21 8.17 12.14
C GLY A 39 14.39 8.39 10.64
N ALA A 40 15.14 7.56 9.93
CA ALA A 40 15.29 7.67 8.48
C ALA A 40 14.13 6.95 7.76
N GLY A 41 12.93 7.52 7.84
CA GLY A 41 11.81 7.16 6.97
C GLY A 41 12.08 7.54 5.50
N PRO A 42 11.24 7.09 4.54
CA PRO A 42 11.43 7.29 3.10
C PRO A 42 11.20 8.76 2.65
N ARG A 43 12.01 9.70 3.14
CA ARG A 43 11.99 11.13 2.78
C ARG A 43 12.38 11.42 1.31
N PRO A 44 13.41 10.79 0.71
CA PRO A 44 13.86 11.20 -0.62
C PRO A 44 12.81 10.93 -1.72
N ALA A 45 12.01 9.88 -1.59
CA ALA A 45 10.98 9.54 -2.58
C ALA A 45 9.80 10.52 -2.58
N MET A 46 9.37 10.99 -1.40
CA MET A 46 8.28 11.96 -1.27
C MET A 46 8.66 13.34 -1.80
N GLU A 47 9.89 13.80 -1.53
CA GLU A 47 10.39 15.07 -2.05
C GLU A 47 10.59 15.06 -3.57
N GLN A 48 11.01 13.92 -4.14
CA GLN A 48 11.09 13.75 -5.60
C GLN A 48 9.69 13.79 -6.23
N LEU A 49 8.71 13.11 -5.62
CA LEU A 49 7.33 13.14 -6.09
C LEU A 49 6.76 14.56 -6.06
N ALA A 50 7.00 15.31 -4.98
CA ALA A 50 6.57 16.70 -4.85
C ALA A 50 7.15 17.58 -5.96
N ARG A 51 8.45 17.42 -6.29
CA ARG A 51 9.10 18.14 -7.40
C ARG A 51 8.54 17.76 -8.77
N VAL A 52 8.17 16.50 -8.98
CA VAL A 52 7.52 16.05 -10.23
C VAL A 52 6.13 16.66 -10.36
N VAL A 53 5.34 16.65 -9.28
CA VAL A 53 3.99 17.24 -9.24
C VAL A 53 4.06 18.75 -9.52
N GLN A 54 4.95 19.47 -8.85
CA GLN A 54 5.14 20.91 -9.06
C GLN A 54 5.47 21.23 -10.52
N ARG A 55 6.42 20.52 -11.13
CA ARG A 55 6.81 20.75 -12.54
C ARG A 55 5.70 20.41 -13.52
N ARG A 56 5.00 19.29 -13.34
CA ARG A 56 3.93 18.86 -14.25
C ARG A 56 2.71 19.79 -14.21
N LEU A 57 2.41 20.34 -13.05
CA LEU A 57 1.28 21.25 -12.85
C LEU A 57 1.65 22.73 -13.06
N GLY A 58 2.92 23.05 -13.27
CA GLY A 58 3.40 24.43 -13.39
C GLY A 58 3.11 25.27 -12.15
N LEU A 59 3.28 24.71 -10.94
CA LEU A 59 2.92 25.41 -9.70
C LEU A 59 4.00 26.42 -9.29
N THR A 60 3.56 27.58 -8.79
CA THR A 60 4.41 28.49 -8.03
C THR A 60 4.88 27.84 -6.73
N SER A 61 5.90 28.42 -6.07
CA SER A 61 6.36 28.00 -4.74
C SER A 61 5.22 27.95 -3.71
N ASP A 62 4.36 28.95 -3.76
CA ASP A 62 3.27 29.14 -2.80
C ASP A 62 2.16 28.12 -3.07
N GLN A 63 1.78 27.93 -4.33
CA GLN A 63 0.85 26.88 -4.74
C GLN A 63 1.37 25.49 -4.37
N ALA A 64 2.67 25.22 -4.55
CA ALA A 64 3.27 23.94 -4.20
C ALA A 64 3.26 23.69 -2.67
N THR A 65 3.45 24.73 -1.86
CA THR A 65 3.36 24.64 -0.40
C THR A 65 1.93 24.38 0.04
N ARG A 66 0.96 25.17 -0.43
CA ARG A 66 -0.47 24.97 -0.14
C ARG A 66 -0.97 23.60 -0.63
N LEU A 67 -0.48 23.12 -1.77
CA LEU A 67 -0.82 21.80 -2.28
C LEU A 67 -0.35 20.70 -1.32
N ARG A 68 0.90 20.75 -0.85
CA ARG A 68 1.44 19.75 0.10
C ARG A 68 0.65 19.72 1.41
N GLU A 69 0.34 20.88 1.96
CA GLU A 69 -0.44 21.00 3.20
C GLU A 69 -1.85 20.44 3.03
N THR A 70 -2.56 20.89 1.99
CA THR A 70 -3.93 20.45 1.69
C THR A 70 -3.96 18.94 1.46
N THR A 71 -3.09 18.43 0.58
CA THR A 71 -3.05 17.00 0.24
C THR A 71 -2.61 16.13 1.43
N GLY A 72 -1.73 16.62 2.30
CA GLY A 72 -1.35 15.94 3.54
C GLY A 72 -2.53 15.75 4.49
N ARG A 73 -3.32 16.81 4.71
CA ARG A 73 -4.54 16.75 5.53
C ARG A 73 -5.55 15.75 4.99
N PHE A 74 -5.87 15.82 3.70
CA PHE A 74 -6.83 14.90 3.08
C PHE A 74 -6.28 13.47 2.97
N ALA A 75 -4.96 13.29 2.83
CA ALA A 75 -4.35 11.96 2.84
C ALA A 75 -4.54 11.26 4.19
N ALA A 76 -4.38 11.97 5.32
CA ALA A 76 -4.63 11.40 6.65
C ALA A 76 -6.09 10.94 6.79
N GLN A 77 -7.04 11.77 6.39
CA GLN A 77 -8.47 11.45 6.43
C GLN A 77 -8.82 10.25 5.53
N ARG A 78 -8.27 10.21 4.30
CA ARG A 78 -8.40 9.05 3.41
C ARG A 78 -7.90 7.77 4.05
N GLN A 79 -6.72 7.80 4.69
CA GLN A 79 -6.15 6.61 5.34
C GLN A 79 -7.04 6.09 6.46
N GLN A 80 -7.59 6.98 7.29
CA GLN A 80 -8.55 6.62 8.34
C GLN A 80 -9.81 5.98 7.75
N LEU A 81 -10.38 6.57 6.70
CA LEU A 81 -11.57 6.03 6.03
C LEU A 81 -11.29 4.66 5.40
N MET A 82 -10.14 4.50 4.73
CA MET A 82 -9.72 3.20 4.19
C MET A 82 -9.54 2.15 5.30
N ALA A 83 -9.04 2.54 6.48
CA ALA A 83 -8.84 1.63 7.59
C ALA A 83 -10.17 1.10 8.13
N ARG A 84 -11.12 2.01 8.39
CA ARG A 84 -12.48 1.66 8.82
C ARG A 84 -13.18 0.78 7.81
N GLU A 85 -13.08 1.11 6.52
CA GLU A 85 -13.69 0.28 5.46
C GLU A 85 -13.10 -1.13 5.42
N ARG A 86 -11.77 -1.28 5.56
CA ARG A 86 -11.13 -2.60 5.62
C ARG A 86 -11.61 -3.41 6.82
N GLU A 87 -11.75 -2.76 7.97
CA GLU A 87 -12.23 -3.37 9.21
C GLU A 87 -13.69 -3.81 9.08
N THR A 88 -14.60 -2.93 8.62
CA THR A 88 -16.00 -3.28 8.40
C THR A 88 -16.17 -4.40 7.39
N ARG A 89 -15.37 -4.42 6.30
CA ARG A 89 -15.38 -5.53 5.34
C ARG A 89 -14.88 -6.84 5.95
N ARG A 90 -13.94 -6.80 6.89
CA ARG A 90 -13.48 -8.01 7.62
C ARG A 90 -14.58 -8.51 8.56
N ALA A 91 -15.18 -7.61 9.34
CA ALA A 91 -16.26 -7.93 10.27
C ALA A 91 -17.48 -8.50 9.52
N LEU A 92 -17.85 -7.91 8.39
CA LEU A 92 -18.93 -8.43 7.54
C LEU A 92 -18.65 -9.85 7.07
N ARG A 93 -17.44 -10.14 6.56
CA ARG A 93 -17.07 -11.52 6.14
C ARG A 93 -17.15 -12.52 7.29
N GLN A 94 -16.81 -12.10 8.51
CA GLN A 94 -16.93 -12.94 9.70
C GLN A 94 -18.39 -13.15 10.09
N ALA A 95 -19.20 -12.09 10.09
CA ALA A 95 -20.62 -12.14 10.40
C ALA A 95 -21.38 -13.07 9.43
N THR A 96 -21.03 -13.07 8.14
CA THR A 96 -21.67 -13.93 7.12
C THR A 96 -21.16 -15.37 7.11
N ALA A 97 -20.17 -15.74 7.94
CA ALA A 97 -19.53 -17.05 7.85
C ALA A 97 -20.48 -18.23 8.15
N ALA A 98 -21.52 -18.01 8.95
CA ALA A 98 -22.54 -19.00 9.31
C ALA A 98 -23.70 -19.11 8.30
N GLY A 99 -23.63 -18.41 7.17
CA GLY A 99 -24.70 -18.40 6.16
C GLY A 99 -26.02 -17.89 6.74
N ASP A 100 -27.12 -18.59 6.46
CA ASP A 100 -28.47 -18.16 6.84
C ASP A 100 -28.71 -18.14 8.36
N SER A 101 -27.90 -18.87 9.13
CA SER A 101 -27.95 -18.86 10.60
C SER A 101 -27.20 -17.70 11.24
N ALA A 102 -26.56 -16.84 10.44
CA ALA A 102 -25.86 -15.65 10.90
C ALA A 102 -26.81 -14.61 11.50
N ASP A 103 -26.27 -13.75 12.37
CA ASP A 103 -26.99 -12.59 12.89
C ASP A 103 -27.27 -11.57 11.77
N GLN A 104 -28.50 -11.62 11.27
CA GLN A 104 -28.97 -10.75 10.18
C GLN A 104 -28.94 -9.26 10.54
N ARG A 105 -29.12 -8.92 11.83
CA ARG A 105 -29.06 -7.51 12.28
C ARG A 105 -27.63 -7.00 12.22
N LEU A 106 -26.67 -7.82 12.63
CA LEU A 106 -25.26 -7.47 12.58
C LEU A 106 -24.77 -7.30 11.12
N ILE A 107 -25.20 -8.19 10.22
CA ILE A 107 -24.93 -8.07 8.78
C ILE A 107 -25.47 -6.75 8.23
N ALA A 108 -26.74 -6.42 8.52
CA ALA A 108 -27.37 -5.17 8.08
C ALA A 108 -26.59 -3.93 8.59
N GLN A 109 -26.21 -3.90 9.87
CA GLN A 109 -25.42 -2.81 10.45
C GLN A 109 -24.07 -2.61 9.74
N HIS A 110 -23.39 -3.71 9.38
CA HIS A 110 -22.14 -3.62 8.63
C HIS A 110 -22.35 -3.11 7.21
N LEU A 111 -23.42 -3.53 6.52
CA LEU A 111 -23.78 -3.01 5.19
C LEU A 111 -24.08 -1.51 5.24
N ASP A 112 -24.89 -1.05 6.19
CA ASP A 112 -25.20 0.37 6.38
C ASP A 112 -23.95 1.20 6.68
N THR A 113 -23.04 0.63 7.47
CA THR A 113 -21.75 1.26 7.77
C THR A 113 -20.88 1.39 6.52
N LEU A 114 -20.86 0.37 5.65
CA LEU A 114 -20.15 0.47 4.36
C LEU A 114 -20.73 1.56 3.47
N LEU A 115 -22.06 1.70 3.40
CA LEU A 115 -22.72 2.75 2.62
C LEU A 115 -22.37 4.15 3.16
N ARG A 116 -22.41 4.35 4.48
CA ARG A 116 -22.00 5.61 5.11
C ARG A 116 -20.53 5.95 4.83
N LEU A 117 -19.63 4.94 4.84
CA LEU A 117 -18.23 5.15 4.48
C LEU A 117 -18.05 5.56 3.01
N GLN A 118 -18.88 5.07 2.08
CA GLN A 118 -18.86 5.54 0.69
C GLN A 118 -19.32 7.00 0.57
N GLN A 119 -20.37 7.39 1.28
CA GLN A 119 -20.84 8.79 1.30
C GLN A 119 -19.74 9.72 1.84
N GLN A 120 -19.08 9.32 2.95
CA GLN A 120 -17.96 10.07 3.52
C GLN A 120 -16.79 10.17 2.54
N ARG A 121 -16.52 9.15 1.72
CA ARG A 121 -15.47 9.19 0.69
C ARG A 121 -15.79 10.22 -0.39
N ILE A 122 -17.04 10.27 -0.86
CA ILE A 122 -17.49 11.23 -1.87
C ILE A 122 -17.41 12.65 -1.32
N GLN A 123 -17.87 12.85 -0.08
CA GLN A 123 -17.78 14.14 0.61
C GLN A 123 -16.34 14.60 0.75
N LEU A 124 -15.45 13.71 1.19
CA LEU A 124 -14.02 14.00 1.34
C LEU A 124 -13.37 14.43 0.00
N LEU A 125 -13.75 13.79 -1.10
CA LEU A 125 -13.29 14.18 -2.43
C LEU A 125 -13.83 15.55 -2.83
N SER A 126 -15.12 15.82 -2.58
CA SER A 126 -15.74 17.12 -2.85
C SER A 126 -15.05 18.25 -2.08
N ASP A 127 -14.78 18.02 -0.79
CA ASP A 127 -14.11 18.99 0.09
C ASP A 127 -12.67 19.25 -0.36
N GLU A 128 -11.92 18.21 -0.74
CA GLU A 128 -10.58 18.40 -1.30
C GLU A 128 -10.62 19.22 -2.58
N GLN A 129 -11.58 18.95 -3.47
CA GLN A 129 -11.73 19.72 -4.70
C GLN A 129 -12.09 21.19 -4.44
N ARG A 130 -12.91 21.46 -3.42
CA ARG A 130 -13.25 22.82 -2.98
C ARG A 130 -12.02 23.56 -2.43
N ASP A 131 -11.23 22.90 -1.58
CA ASP A 131 -10.03 23.50 -1.00
C ASP A 131 -8.94 23.77 -2.04
N LEU A 132 -8.75 22.83 -2.98
CA LEU A 132 -7.81 23.02 -4.09
C LEU A 132 -8.22 24.16 -5.02
N ALA A 133 -9.51 24.40 -5.21
CA ALA A 133 -10.01 25.49 -6.06
C ALA A 133 -9.63 26.89 -5.53
N ALA A 134 -9.29 27.01 -4.25
CA ALA A 134 -8.84 28.28 -3.67
C ALA A 134 -7.44 28.73 -4.15
N PHE A 135 -6.71 27.89 -4.89
CA PHE A 135 -5.36 28.22 -5.38
C PHE A 135 -4.90 27.52 -6.64
N LEU A 136 -5.61 26.50 -7.12
CA LEU A 136 -5.34 25.84 -8.38
C LEU A 136 -6.40 26.17 -9.41
N THR A 137 -5.98 26.29 -10.67
CA THR A 137 -6.90 26.41 -11.80
C THR A 137 -7.67 25.10 -12.03
N PRO A 138 -8.83 25.13 -12.71
CA PRO A 138 -9.56 23.92 -13.08
C PRO A 138 -8.69 22.90 -13.85
N TYR A 139 -7.83 23.39 -14.74
CA TYR A 139 -6.90 22.56 -15.50
C TYR A 139 -5.86 21.87 -14.61
N GLN A 140 -5.25 22.61 -13.67
CA GLN A 140 -4.30 22.06 -12.71
C GLN A 140 -4.96 21.00 -11.81
N ARG A 141 -6.21 21.24 -11.38
CA ARG A 141 -6.98 20.27 -10.60
C ARG A 141 -7.29 18.99 -11.37
N ALA A 142 -7.71 19.11 -12.64
CA ALA A 142 -7.96 17.95 -13.50
C ALA A 142 -6.69 17.11 -13.72
N GLN A 143 -5.56 17.76 -13.99
CA GLN A 143 -4.28 17.07 -14.09
C GLN A 143 -3.89 16.37 -12.79
N PHE A 144 -4.05 17.06 -11.65
CA PHE A 144 -3.73 16.51 -10.35
C PHE A 144 -4.60 15.27 -10.03
N LEU A 145 -5.91 15.33 -10.32
CA LEU A 145 -6.81 14.19 -10.18
C LEU A 145 -6.37 12.99 -11.03
N ALA A 146 -6.04 13.22 -12.31
CA ALA A 146 -5.54 12.17 -13.18
C ALA A 146 -4.23 11.54 -12.67
N MET A 147 -3.33 12.34 -12.08
CA MET A 147 -2.11 11.84 -11.44
C MET A 147 -2.42 10.96 -10.22
N GLN A 148 -3.36 11.39 -9.37
CA GLN A 148 -3.79 10.59 -8.21
C GLN A 148 -4.39 9.25 -8.64
N GLU A 149 -5.27 9.23 -9.63
CA GLU A 149 -5.88 7.98 -10.13
C GLU A 149 -4.84 6.99 -10.67
N ARG A 150 -3.83 7.48 -11.39
CA ARG A 150 -2.71 6.64 -11.88
C ARG A 150 -1.93 6.05 -10.71
N ALA A 151 -1.64 6.86 -9.68
CA ALA A 151 -0.96 6.38 -8.48
C ALA A 151 -1.79 5.32 -7.74
N PHE A 152 -3.11 5.51 -7.62
CA PHE A 152 -4.00 4.51 -7.02
C PHE A 152 -4.03 3.20 -7.82
N ARG A 153 -4.16 3.26 -9.15
CA ARG A 153 -4.11 2.07 -10.02
C ARG A 153 -2.78 1.32 -9.89
N ALA A 154 -1.65 2.04 -9.91
CA ALA A 154 -0.34 1.44 -9.70
C ALA A 154 -0.21 0.76 -8.33
N ALA A 155 -0.71 1.40 -7.26
CA ALA A 155 -0.71 0.81 -5.93
C ALA A 155 -1.58 -0.46 -5.83
N GLN A 156 -2.72 -0.49 -6.54
CA GLN A 156 -3.58 -1.68 -6.61
C GLN A 156 -2.89 -2.84 -7.34
N GLN A 157 -2.26 -2.58 -8.49
CA GLN A 157 -1.52 -3.58 -9.25
C GLN A 157 -0.39 -4.21 -8.42
N LEU A 158 0.39 -3.39 -7.71
CA LEU A 158 1.45 -3.88 -6.82
C LEU A 158 0.90 -4.78 -5.70
N ARG A 159 -0.26 -4.44 -5.13
CA ARG A 159 -0.91 -5.27 -4.09
C ARG A 159 -1.36 -6.61 -4.65
N GLN A 160 -1.96 -6.63 -5.85
CA GLN A 160 -2.39 -7.86 -6.52
C GLN A 160 -1.20 -8.78 -6.85
N GLN A 161 -0.11 -8.22 -7.37
CA GLN A 161 1.12 -8.98 -7.66
C GLN A 161 1.72 -9.61 -6.39
N ARG A 162 1.74 -8.87 -5.28
CA ARG A 162 2.22 -9.40 -3.99
C ARG A 162 1.33 -10.50 -3.44
N ALA A 163 0.01 -10.39 -3.58
CA ALA A 163 -0.91 -11.46 -3.20
C ALA A 163 -0.66 -12.72 -4.06
N ALA A 164 -0.56 -12.57 -5.38
CA ALA A 164 -0.28 -13.67 -6.30
C ALA A 164 1.07 -14.36 -6.05
N GLN A 165 2.12 -13.62 -5.66
CA GLN A 165 3.40 -14.20 -5.28
C GLN A 165 3.34 -14.97 -3.95
N ARG A 166 2.45 -14.57 -3.04
CA ARG A 166 2.27 -15.25 -1.75
C ARG A 166 1.48 -16.55 -1.86
N ASP A 167 0.61 -16.65 -2.85
CA ASP A 167 -0.22 -17.83 -3.12
C ASP A 167 0.45 -18.83 -4.08
N ARG A 168 1.69 -18.58 -4.51
CA ARG A 168 2.48 -19.51 -5.33
C ARG A 168 3.05 -20.61 -4.43
N PRO A 169 2.63 -21.89 -4.56
CA PRO A 169 3.24 -22.97 -3.79
C PRO A 169 4.72 -23.09 -4.18
N LEU A 170 5.59 -23.18 -3.18
CA LEU A 170 7.01 -23.49 -3.41
C LEU A 170 7.12 -24.90 -4.02
N PRO A 171 8.02 -25.11 -5.00
CA PRO A 171 8.20 -26.40 -5.66
C PRO A 171 8.69 -27.49 -4.71
#